data_AF-A0A4P7P112-F1
#
_entry.id   AF-A0A4P7P112-F1
#
_cell.length_a   1.000
_cell.length_b   1.000
_cell.length_c   1.000
_cell.angle_alpha   90.00
_cell.angle_beta   90.00
_cell.angle_gamma   90.00
#
_symmetry.space_group_name_H-M   'P 1'
#
loop_
_entity.id
_entity.type
_entity.pdbx_description
1 polymer ?
#
loop_
_entity_poly.entity_id
_entity_poly.type
_entity_poly.pdbx_seq_one_letter_code
_entity_poly.pdbx_strand_id
1 'polypeptide(L)'
;MSTDKKLTLKERIDADEGLKSKRLLLTTVSLVLIVVTFTGAVIEEANTFILKISFQQGEALSLLLALVVLFLTIRYYSYAFKYHQELTQLWKNDFFKTPSILDRDYHSDELSGLLIDVSPGSFESDLAHMSHPQCETEWDYYYESRWLVLRYFVFEEINKQVGEVVSVRRINLLMTYPKVYFQALLIEFRHRFGGYLRYPENLDIQAPYLMALAAICSLVFQSQLAQVLSQILNP
;
A
#
# COMPACT_ATOMS: atom_id res chain seq x y z
N MET A 1 -20.70 -31.27 8.55
CA MET A 1 -19.65 -30.72 7.66
C MET A 1 -19.82 -29.21 7.72
N SER A 2 -19.10 -28.54 8.62
CA SER A 2 -19.23 -27.09 8.81
C SER A 2 -18.68 -26.40 7.56
N THR A 3 -19.56 -25.72 6.82
CA THR A 3 -19.16 -24.72 5.83
C THR A 3 -18.38 -23.64 6.54
N ASP A 4 -17.06 -23.77 6.51
CA ASP A 4 -16.11 -22.81 7.04
C ASP A 4 -16.25 -21.53 6.20
N LYS A 5 -17.07 -20.60 6.68
CA LYS A 5 -17.34 -19.34 5.99
C LYS A 5 -16.03 -18.55 6.02
N LYS A 6 -15.33 -18.51 4.88
CA LYS A 6 -14.08 -17.75 4.73
C LYS A 6 -14.35 -16.30 5.13
N LEU A 7 -13.80 -15.89 6.28
CA LEU A 7 -13.96 -14.55 6.83
C LEU A 7 -13.48 -13.51 5.80
N THR A 8 -14.24 -12.43 5.66
CA THR A 8 -13.87 -11.29 4.83
C THR A 8 -12.58 -10.64 5.35
N LEU A 9 -11.86 -9.92 4.49
CA LEU A 9 -10.61 -9.24 4.86
C LEU A 9 -10.80 -8.35 6.09
N LYS A 10 -11.93 -7.62 6.14
CA LYS A 10 -12.31 -6.78 7.26
C LYS A 10 -12.45 -7.56 8.57
N GLU A 11 -13.23 -8.64 8.57
CA GLU A 11 -13.45 -9.47 9.76
C GLU A 11 -12.13 -10.06 10.28
N ARG A 12 -11.17 -10.33 9.39
CA ARG A 12 -9.83 -10.82 9.78
C ARG A 12 -8.96 -9.73 10.41
N ILE A 13 -8.95 -8.53 9.84
CA ILE A 13 -8.27 -7.36 10.43
C ILE A 13 -8.86 -7.06 11.81
N ASP A 14 -10.19 -7.14 11.94
CA ASP A 14 -10.89 -6.89 13.19
C ASP A 14 -10.68 -8.01 14.22
N ALA A 15 -10.50 -9.26 13.80
CA ALA A 15 -10.21 -10.35 14.73
C ALA A 15 -8.74 -10.37 15.22
N ASP A 16 -7.83 -9.63 14.57
CA ASP A 16 -6.41 -9.64 14.89
C ASP A 16 -6.09 -8.74 16.09
N GLU A 17 -6.13 -9.32 17.30
CA GLU A 17 -5.79 -8.64 18.54
C GLU A 17 -4.35 -8.10 18.55
N GLY A 18 -3.43 -8.81 17.90
CA GLY A 18 -2.03 -8.41 17.78
C GLY A 18 -1.91 -7.10 17.01
N LEU A 19 -2.51 -7.04 15.82
CA LEU A 19 -2.56 -5.84 15.00
C LEU A 19 -3.27 -4.68 15.71
N LYS A 20 -4.43 -4.94 16.35
CA LYS A 20 -5.20 -3.94 17.09
C LYS A 20 -4.41 -3.31 18.22
N SER A 21 -3.75 -4.13 19.04
CA SER A 21 -2.94 -3.65 20.15
C SER A 21 -1.78 -2.78 19.67
N LYS A 22 -1.06 -3.20 18.62
CA LYS A 22 0.07 -2.41 18.07
C LYS A 22 -0.39 -1.13 17.38
N ARG A 23 -1.53 -1.18 16.68
CA ARG A 23 -2.19 0.00 16.12
C ARG A 23 -2.50 1.04 17.20
N LEU A 24 -3.15 0.62 18.28
CA LEU A 24 -3.51 1.52 19.38
C LEU A 24 -2.26 2.13 20.01
N LEU A 25 -1.25 1.31 20.30
CA LEU A 25 0.01 1.77 20.90
C LEU A 25 0.72 2.82 20.01
N LEU A 26 0.88 2.54 18.71
CA LEU A 26 1.52 3.46 17.78
C LEU A 26 0.75 4.77 17.67
N THR A 27 -0.58 4.70 17.57
CA THR A 27 -1.44 5.88 17.45
C THR A 27 -1.36 6.74 18.70
N THR A 28 -1.47 6.13 19.88
CA THR A 28 -1.40 6.85 21.16
C THR A 28 -0.04 7.51 21.37
N VAL A 29 1.07 6.80 21.13
CA VAL A 29 2.41 7.37 21.31
C VAL A 29 2.69 8.48 20.30
N SER A 30 2.23 8.32 19.04
CA SER A 30 2.34 9.37 18.01
C SER A 30 1.56 10.62 18.42
N LEU A 31 0.34 10.46 18.95
CA LEU A 31 -0.46 11.58 19.45
C LEU A 31 0.22 12.29 20.64
N VAL A 32 0.79 11.53 21.58
CA VAL A 32 1.55 12.10 22.70
C VAL A 32 2.74 12.91 22.20
N LEU A 33 3.50 12.40 21.21
CA LEU A 33 4.61 13.15 20.61
C LEU A 33 4.15 14.45 19.95
N ILE A 34 3.03 14.42 19.22
CA ILE A 34 2.41 15.63 18.66
C ILE A 34 2.09 16.62 19.78
N VAL A 35 1.39 16.19 20.84
CA VAL A 35 1.03 17.08 21.96
C VAL A 35 2.26 17.68 22.62
N VAL A 36 3.28 16.87 22.93
CA VAL A 36 4.53 17.35 23.57
C VAL A 36 5.26 18.35 22.68
N THR A 37 5.37 18.07 21.38
CA THR A 37 6.04 18.98 20.42
C THR A 37 5.30 20.30 20.24
N PHE A 38 3.97 20.29 20.22
CA PHE A 38 3.16 21.51 20.09
C PHE A 38 3.08 22.33 21.38
N THR A 39 2.93 21.69 22.54
CA THR A 39 2.74 22.39 23.82
C THR A 39 4.06 22.84 24.45
N GLY A 40 5.19 22.24 24.06
CA GLY A 40 6.45 22.40 24.78
C GLY A 40 6.36 21.91 26.24
N ALA A 41 5.30 21.15 26.58
CA ALA A 41 5.06 20.69 27.94
C ALA A 41 6.14 19.69 28.33
N VAL A 42 6.92 20.03 29.34
CA VAL A 42 7.76 19.08 30.06
C VAL A 42 6.83 18.25 30.94
N ILE A 43 6.86 16.93 30.81
CA ILE A 43 6.06 16.05 31.67
C ILE A 43 6.61 16.16 33.09
N GLU A 44 5.95 16.95 33.94
CA GLU A 44 6.44 17.22 35.29
C GLU A 44 6.10 16.11 36.29
N GLU A 45 4.97 15.40 36.15
CA GLU A 45 4.62 14.30 37.07
C GLU A 45 3.75 13.20 36.45
N ALA A 46 4.12 11.94 36.72
CA ALA A 46 3.23 10.78 36.64
C ALA A 46 3.60 9.78 37.75
N ASN A 47 2.84 9.78 38.86
CA ASN A 47 2.88 8.74 39.89
C ASN A 47 2.01 7.56 39.43
N THR A 48 2.36 6.29 39.67
CA THR A 48 2.94 5.67 40.87
C THR A 48 3.88 4.51 40.47
N PHE A 49 5.00 4.34 41.19
CA PHE A 49 5.86 3.13 41.28
C PHE A 49 7.23 3.03 40.54
N ILE A 50 7.63 3.85 39.56
CA ILE A 50 8.88 3.58 38.83
C ILE A 50 9.69 4.85 38.52
N LEU A 51 10.91 4.90 39.08
CA LEU A 51 12.15 5.57 38.62
C LEU A 51 12.04 6.99 38.01
N LYS A 52 12.47 8.00 38.77
CA LYS A 52 12.42 9.43 38.42
C LYS A 52 13.54 9.81 37.45
N ILE A 53 13.26 9.88 36.15
CA ILE A 53 14.13 10.51 35.15
C ILE A 53 13.58 11.92 34.90
N SER A 54 14.17 12.94 35.53
CA SER A 54 13.85 14.33 35.21
C SER A 54 14.60 14.71 33.94
N PHE A 55 13.89 14.81 32.81
CA PHE A 55 14.49 15.33 31.58
C PHE A 55 14.59 16.85 31.73
N GLN A 56 15.77 17.33 32.13
CA GLN A 56 16.08 18.77 32.18
C GLN A 56 16.02 19.44 30.79
N GLN A 57 15.93 18.64 29.72
CA GLN A 57 15.79 19.08 28.33
C GLN A 57 14.55 18.40 27.72
N GLY A 58 13.44 19.13 27.55
CA GLY A 58 12.22 18.62 26.89
C GLY A 58 12.46 18.13 25.45
N GLU A 59 13.54 18.62 24.82
CA GLU A 59 14.03 18.15 23.53
C GLU A 59 14.48 16.68 23.57
N ALA A 60 15.19 16.25 24.63
CA ALA A 60 15.67 14.88 24.77
C ALA A 60 14.50 13.88 24.92
N LEU A 61 13.43 14.27 25.62
CA LEU A 61 12.22 13.47 25.74
C LEU A 61 11.50 13.32 24.40
N SER A 62 11.40 14.41 23.63
CA SER A 62 10.75 14.42 22.32
C SER A 62 11.51 13.54 21.30
N LEU A 63 12.84 13.57 21.34
CA LEU A 63 13.70 12.69 20.53
C LEU A 63 13.54 11.21 20.93
N LEU A 64 13.49 10.91 22.24
CA LEU A 64 13.25 9.54 22.72
C LEU A 64 11.88 9.04 22.25
N LEU A 65 10.83 9.85 22.37
CA LEU A 65 9.50 9.53 21.88
C LEU A 65 9.49 9.30 20.36
N ALA A 66 10.22 10.09 19.58
CA ALA A 66 10.36 9.88 18.14
C ALA A 66 11.03 8.54 17.81
N LEU A 67 12.07 8.14 18.55
CA LEU A 67 12.69 6.81 18.41
C LEU A 67 11.71 5.69 18.75
N VAL A 68 10.87 5.86 19.79
CA VAL A 68 9.82 4.90 20.12
C VAL A 68 8.78 4.83 19.00
N VAL A 69 8.35 5.96 18.44
CA VAL A 69 7.44 5.99 17.28
C VAL A 69 8.04 5.21 16.11
N LEU A 70 9.30 5.47 15.73
CA LEU A 70 9.99 4.75 14.66
C LEU A 70 10.04 3.24 14.91
N PHE A 71 10.42 2.83 16.13
CA PHE A 71 10.43 1.41 16.51
C PHE A 71 9.03 0.78 16.41
N LEU A 72 8.00 1.49 16.90
CA LEU A 72 6.62 1.02 16.84
C LEU A 72 6.08 0.98 15.41
N THR A 73 6.50 1.90 14.55
CA THR A 73 6.17 1.88 13.12
C THR A 73 6.72 0.63 12.44
N ILE A 74 8.00 0.31 12.66
CA ILE A 74 8.63 -0.92 12.13
C ILE A 74 7.89 -2.14 12.67
N ARG A 75 7.63 -2.18 13.97
CA ARG A 75 6.92 -3.31 14.59
C ARG A 75 5.50 -3.45 14.05
N TYR A 76 4.76 -2.36 13.89
CA TYR A 76 3.42 -2.38 13.32
C TYR A 76 3.44 -2.91 11.88
N TYR A 77 4.42 -2.49 11.07
CA TYR A 77 4.61 -3.00 9.72
C TYR A 77 4.80 -4.51 9.67
N SER A 78 5.57 -5.10 10.57
CA SER A 78 5.74 -6.56 10.62
C SER A 78 4.41 -7.31 10.79
N TYR A 79 3.44 -6.75 11.54
CA TYR A 79 2.11 -7.36 11.71
C TYR A 79 1.18 -7.02 10.55
N ALA A 80 1.22 -5.79 10.04
CA ALA A 80 0.38 -5.32 8.95
C ALA A 80 0.78 -5.89 7.57
N PHE A 81 2.01 -6.40 7.43
CA PHE A 81 2.59 -6.84 6.15
C PHE A 81 1.70 -7.82 5.38
N LYS A 82 1.14 -8.82 6.07
CA LYS A 82 0.22 -9.79 5.44
C LYS A 82 -0.99 -9.11 4.81
N TYR A 83 -1.58 -8.14 5.51
CA TYR A 83 -2.74 -7.42 5.01
C TYR A 83 -2.38 -6.45 3.87
N HIS A 84 -1.18 -5.86 3.89
CA HIS A 84 -0.67 -5.10 2.75
C HIS A 84 -0.54 -5.97 1.49
N GLN A 85 -0.10 -7.21 1.61
CA GLN A 85 -0.02 -8.14 0.48
C GLN A 85 -1.41 -8.47 -0.08
N GLU A 86 -2.36 -8.80 0.79
CA GLU A 86 -3.73 -9.12 0.40
C GLU A 86 -4.44 -7.93 -0.26
N LEU A 87 -4.29 -6.73 0.30
CA LEU A 87 -4.77 -5.50 -0.33
C LEU A 87 -4.12 -5.31 -1.69
N THR A 88 -2.80 -5.46 -1.80
CA THR A 88 -2.09 -5.32 -3.08
C THR A 88 -2.61 -6.32 -4.14
N GLN A 89 -3.00 -7.53 -3.75
CA GLN A 89 -3.59 -8.50 -4.68
C GLN A 89 -4.97 -8.07 -5.16
N LEU A 90 -5.87 -7.65 -4.26
CA LEU A 90 -7.21 -7.15 -4.64
C LEU A 90 -7.09 -6.01 -5.66
N TRP A 91 -6.14 -5.13 -5.38
CA TRP A 91 -5.80 -3.98 -6.21
C TRP A 91 -5.30 -4.32 -7.59
N LYS A 92 -4.39 -5.30 -7.70
CA LYS A 92 -3.92 -5.82 -8.98
C LYS A 92 -5.07 -6.43 -9.79
N ASN A 93 -5.97 -7.16 -9.13
CA ASN A 93 -7.12 -7.76 -9.79
C ASN A 93 -8.07 -6.70 -10.36
N ASP A 94 -8.28 -5.59 -9.63
CA ASP A 94 -9.15 -4.52 -10.12
C ASP A 94 -8.47 -3.65 -11.20
N PHE A 95 -7.14 -3.51 -11.15
CA PHE A 95 -6.36 -2.83 -12.18
C PHE A 95 -6.60 -3.43 -13.59
N PHE A 96 -6.59 -4.77 -13.71
CA PHE A 96 -6.81 -5.44 -15.00
C PHE A 96 -8.25 -5.46 -15.48
N LYS A 97 -9.23 -5.19 -14.61
CA LYS A 97 -10.64 -5.04 -15.01
C LYS A 97 -10.93 -3.66 -15.63
N THR A 98 -9.95 -2.77 -15.61
CA THR A 98 -10.10 -1.44 -16.20
C THR A 98 -10.03 -1.57 -17.73
N PRO A 99 -11.04 -1.12 -18.49
CA PRO A 99 -11.04 -1.23 -19.95
C PRO A 99 -9.80 -0.59 -20.60
N SER A 100 -9.28 0.49 -20.03
CA SER A 100 -8.05 1.13 -20.52
C SER A 100 -6.79 0.24 -20.43
N ILE A 101 -6.78 -0.75 -19.54
CA ILE A 101 -5.67 -1.71 -19.40
C ILE A 101 -5.87 -2.90 -20.31
N LEU A 102 -7.07 -3.49 -20.26
CA LEU A 102 -7.49 -4.58 -21.13
C LEU A 102 -8.99 -4.44 -21.36
N ASP A 103 -9.36 -4.18 -22.60
CA ASP A 103 -10.74 -4.20 -23.05
C ASP A 103 -10.95 -5.45 -23.90
N ARG A 104 -12.04 -6.15 -23.62
CA ARG A 104 -12.49 -7.28 -24.43
C ARG A 104 -13.84 -6.88 -24.99
N ASP A 105 -13.88 -6.60 -26.29
CA ASP A 105 -15.17 -6.45 -26.95
C ASP A 105 -15.83 -7.84 -26.97
N TYR A 106 -17.12 -7.89 -26.61
CA TYR A 106 -17.88 -9.14 -26.65
C TYR A 106 -18.41 -9.44 -28.06
N HIS A 107 -18.34 -8.46 -28.97
CA HIS A 107 -18.92 -8.53 -30.30
C HIS A 107 -17.87 -8.64 -31.41
N SER A 108 -16.65 -8.17 -31.18
CA SER A 108 -15.48 -8.46 -32.00
C SER A 108 -14.51 -9.31 -31.19
N ASP A 109 -13.87 -10.30 -31.80
CA ASP A 109 -12.75 -11.04 -31.18
C ASP A 109 -11.48 -10.15 -31.04
N GLU A 110 -11.65 -8.82 -31.07
CA GLU A 110 -10.58 -7.85 -30.99
C GLU A 110 -10.31 -7.51 -29.53
N LEU A 111 -9.03 -7.62 -29.15
CA LEU A 111 -8.54 -7.23 -27.85
C LEU A 111 -7.90 -5.85 -27.98
N SER A 112 -8.20 -4.96 -27.05
CA SER A 112 -7.58 -3.62 -27.05
C SER A 112 -7.14 -3.20 -25.65
N GLY A 113 -6.34 -2.13 -25.57
CA GLY A 113 -5.86 -1.57 -24.30
C GLY A 113 -4.35 -1.69 -24.11
N LEU A 114 -3.87 -1.04 -23.04
CA LEU A 114 -2.45 -0.84 -22.80
C LEU A 114 -1.64 -2.13 -22.68
N LEU A 115 -2.27 -3.22 -22.27
CA LEU A 115 -1.62 -4.53 -22.20
C LEU A 115 -1.36 -5.13 -23.59
N ILE A 116 -2.29 -4.94 -24.54
CA ILE A 116 -2.19 -5.46 -25.91
C ILE A 116 -1.14 -4.67 -26.69
N ASP A 117 -1.13 -3.34 -26.54
CA ASP A 117 -0.17 -2.44 -27.20
C ASP A 117 1.30 -2.80 -26.95
N VAL A 118 1.58 -3.44 -25.81
CA VAL A 118 2.93 -3.81 -25.37
C VAL A 118 3.15 -5.32 -25.36
N SER A 119 2.14 -6.10 -25.74
CA SER A 119 2.16 -7.55 -25.66
C SER A 119 3.18 -8.17 -26.66
N PRO A 120 3.70 -9.37 -26.37
CA PRO A 120 4.47 -10.12 -27.35
C PRO A 120 3.57 -10.54 -28.53
N GLY A 121 4.12 -10.57 -29.76
CA GLY A 121 3.31 -10.71 -30.98
C GLY A 121 2.45 -11.98 -31.13
N SER A 122 2.66 -13.03 -30.32
CA SER A 122 1.78 -14.22 -30.27
C SER A 122 0.69 -14.12 -29.19
N PHE A 123 0.81 -13.20 -28.24
CA PHE A 123 -0.08 -13.11 -27.08
C PHE A 123 -1.52 -12.76 -27.46
N GLU A 124 -1.72 -11.81 -28.37
CA GLU A 124 -3.05 -11.35 -28.76
C GLU A 124 -3.86 -12.48 -29.43
N SER A 125 -3.26 -13.17 -30.41
CA SER A 125 -3.87 -14.31 -31.08
C SER A 125 -4.15 -15.45 -30.12
N ASP A 126 -3.20 -15.76 -29.23
CA ASP A 126 -3.35 -16.87 -28.29
C ASP A 126 -4.42 -16.57 -27.23
N LEU A 127 -4.52 -15.31 -26.77
CA LEU A 127 -5.51 -14.86 -25.80
C LEU A 127 -6.94 -14.91 -26.37
N ALA A 128 -7.12 -14.53 -27.65
CA ALA A 128 -8.40 -14.65 -28.34
C ALA A 128 -8.84 -16.12 -28.51
N HIS A 129 -7.89 -17.04 -28.68
CA HIS A 129 -8.17 -18.46 -28.92
C HIS A 129 -8.13 -19.35 -27.67
N MET A 130 -7.94 -18.79 -26.46
CA MET A 130 -7.83 -19.58 -25.22
C MET A 130 -9.04 -20.46 -24.92
N SER A 131 -10.22 -20.10 -25.43
CA SER A 131 -11.46 -20.87 -25.25
C SER A 131 -11.52 -22.14 -26.12
N HIS A 132 -10.58 -22.33 -27.07
CA HIS A 132 -10.55 -23.53 -27.89
C HIS A 132 -9.89 -24.71 -27.17
N PRO A 133 -10.54 -25.90 -27.16
CA PRO A 133 -10.03 -27.09 -26.48
C PRO A 133 -8.75 -27.67 -27.09
N GLN A 134 -8.31 -27.21 -28.25
CA GLN A 134 -7.09 -27.65 -28.95
C GLN A 134 -5.87 -26.76 -28.67
N CYS A 135 -6.03 -25.66 -27.94
CA CYS A 135 -4.91 -24.79 -27.62
C CYS A 135 -4.11 -25.39 -26.46
N GLU A 136 -2.90 -25.88 -26.74
CA GLU A 136 -1.98 -26.50 -25.76
C GLU A 136 -1.31 -25.50 -24.82
N THR A 137 -1.45 -24.20 -25.13
CA THR A 137 -0.78 -23.10 -24.46
C THR A 137 -1.80 -22.20 -23.76
N GLU A 138 -1.47 -21.75 -22.56
CA GLU A 138 -2.21 -20.76 -21.79
C GLU A 138 -1.27 -19.59 -21.48
N TRP A 139 -1.78 -18.37 -21.43
CA TRP A 139 -1.00 -17.21 -21.02
C TRP A 139 -1.56 -16.66 -19.72
N ASP A 140 -0.69 -16.51 -18.73
CA ASP A 140 -0.96 -15.70 -17.56
C ASP A 140 -0.27 -14.34 -17.71
N TYR A 141 -0.86 -13.30 -17.13
CA TYR A 141 -0.31 -11.96 -17.18
C TYR A 141 -0.58 -11.21 -15.89
N TYR A 142 0.44 -10.48 -15.42
CA TYR A 142 0.32 -9.67 -14.22
C TYR A 142 1.16 -8.40 -14.27
N TYR A 143 0.76 -7.47 -13.41
CA TYR A 143 1.41 -6.18 -13.25
C TYR A 143 2.35 -6.25 -12.06
N GLU A 144 3.62 -5.98 -12.30
CA GLU A 144 4.66 -5.96 -11.28
C GLU A 144 5.17 -4.53 -11.07
N SER A 145 5.00 -4.04 -9.85
CA SER A 145 5.62 -2.80 -9.39
C SER A 145 6.88 -3.14 -8.62
N ARG A 146 8.06 -2.78 -9.15
CA ARG A 146 9.32 -2.84 -8.40
C ARG A 146 9.73 -1.44 -8.00
N TRP A 147 9.96 -1.23 -6.71
CA TRP A 147 10.30 0.09 -6.18
C TRP A 147 9.25 1.16 -6.54
N LEU A 148 9.57 2.44 -6.31
CA LEU A 148 8.66 3.55 -6.60
C LEU A 148 8.45 3.76 -8.11
N VAL A 149 9.47 3.48 -8.94
CA VAL A 149 9.51 3.94 -10.33
C VAL A 149 9.40 2.80 -11.35
N LEU A 150 9.91 1.60 -11.07
CA LEU A 150 9.96 0.54 -12.07
C LEU A 150 8.62 -0.20 -12.14
N ARG A 151 8.08 -0.30 -13.35
CA ARG A 151 6.81 -0.98 -13.65
C ARG A 151 7.00 -1.93 -14.81
N TYR A 152 6.44 -3.12 -14.66
CA TYR A 152 6.54 -4.18 -15.64
C TYR A 152 5.18 -4.79 -15.92
N PHE A 153 4.94 -5.08 -17.19
CA PHE A 153 4.00 -6.14 -17.56
C PHE A 153 4.79 -7.43 -17.71
N VAL A 154 4.29 -8.47 -17.05
CA VAL A 154 4.86 -9.81 -17.11
C VAL A 154 3.87 -10.72 -17.79
N PHE A 155 4.35 -11.44 -18.79
CA PHE A 155 3.61 -12.42 -19.56
C PHE A 155 4.26 -13.77 -19.32
N GLU A 156 3.48 -14.73 -18.86
CA GLU A 156 3.92 -16.10 -18.59
C GLU A 156 3.17 -17.04 -19.53
N GLU A 157 3.92 -17.80 -20.30
CA GLU A 157 3.40 -18.83 -21.18
C GLU A 157 3.40 -20.16 -20.42
N ILE A 158 2.26 -20.79 -20.29
CA ILE A 158 2.02 -22.00 -19.51
C ILE A 158 1.60 -23.11 -20.47
N ASN A 159 2.23 -24.27 -20.36
CA ASN A 159 1.79 -25.45 -21.08
C ASN A 159 0.61 -26.09 -20.33
N LYS A 160 -0.56 -26.19 -20.96
CA LYS A 160 -1.78 -26.73 -20.32
C LYS A 160 -1.68 -28.21 -19.95
N GLN A 161 -0.85 -28.99 -20.65
CA GLN A 161 -0.72 -30.43 -20.41
C GLN A 161 0.11 -30.73 -19.16
N VAL A 162 1.13 -29.91 -18.90
CA VAL A 162 2.08 -30.11 -17.79
C VAL A 162 1.79 -29.16 -16.62
N GLY A 163 1.14 -28.02 -16.88
CA GLY A 163 0.95 -26.95 -15.91
C GLY A 163 2.24 -26.19 -15.58
N GLU A 164 3.27 -26.31 -16.43
CA GLU A 164 4.57 -25.68 -16.23
C GLU A 164 4.71 -24.40 -17.06
N VAL A 165 5.41 -23.43 -16.48
CA VAL A 165 5.73 -22.15 -17.13
C VAL A 165 6.87 -22.38 -18.13
N VAL A 166 6.54 -22.26 -19.41
CA VAL A 166 7.46 -22.45 -20.54
C VAL A 166 8.33 -21.23 -20.75
N SER A 167 7.73 -20.04 -20.70
CA SER A 167 8.46 -18.80 -20.94
C SER A 167 7.91 -17.65 -20.09
N VAL A 168 8.81 -16.77 -19.63
CA VAL A 168 8.45 -15.56 -18.88
C VAL A 168 9.05 -14.35 -19.57
N ARG A 169 8.20 -13.45 -20.06
CA ARG A 169 8.62 -12.19 -20.68
C ARG A 169 8.26 -11.02 -19.78
N ARG A 170 9.27 -10.27 -19.34
CA ARG A 170 9.10 -9.06 -18.53
C ARG A 170 9.40 -7.82 -19.37
N ILE A 171 8.41 -6.96 -19.52
CA ILE A 171 8.53 -5.74 -20.33
C ILE A 171 8.61 -4.54 -19.39
N ASN A 172 9.75 -3.86 -19.40
CA ASN A 172 9.95 -2.63 -18.63
C ASN A 172 9.21 -1.48 -19.31
N LEU A 173 8.14 -1.00 -18.68
CA LEU A 173 7.30 0.04 -19.27
C LEU A 173 8.03 1.37 -19.42
N LEU A 174 8.86 1.75 -18.43
CA LEU A 174 9.55 3.04 -18.46
C LEU A 174 10.54 3.12 -19.62
N MET A 175 11.30 2.05 -19.85
CA MET A 175 12.37 2.02 -20.84
C MET A 175 11.84 1.76 -22.25
N THR A 176 10.86 0.87 -22.39
CA THR A 176 10.38 0.43 -23.71
C THR A 176 9.21 1.28 -24.21
N TYR A 177 8.31 1.70 -23.33
CA TYR A 177 7.05 2.37 -23.69
C TYR A 177 6.70 3.51 -22.72
N PRO A 178 7.43 4.64 -22.74
CA PRO A 178 7.27 5.71 -21.75
C PRO A 178 5.86 6.32 -21.73
N LYS A 179 5.16 6.37 -22.87
CA LYS A 179 3.76 6.84 -22.92
C LYS A 179 2.82 5.89 -22.16
N VAL A 180 2.95 4.59 -22.40
CA VAL A 180 2.18 3.54 -21.71
C VAL A 180 2.53 3.54 -20.22
N TYR A 181 3.80 3.78 -19.87
CA TYR A 181 4.25 3.91 -18.49
C TYR A 181 3.48 5.00 -17.73
N PHE A 182 3.40 6.22 -18.27
CA PHE A 182 2.69 7.30 -17.59
C PHE A 182 1.18 7.05 -17.49
N GLN A 183 0.58 6.43 -18.50
CA GLN A 183 -0.83 6.07 -18.46
C GLN A 183 -1.09 4.97 -17.42
N ALA A 184 -0.27 3.92 -17.38
CA ALA A 184 -0.33 2.88 -16.36
C ALA A 184 -0.13 3.46 -14.96
N LEU A 185 0.78 4.42 -14.78
CA LEU A 185 1.00 5.10 -13.51
C LEU A 185 -0.20 5.97 -13.10
N LEU A 186 -0.83 6.66 -14.05
CA LEU A 186 -2.04 7.44 -13.77
C LEU A 186 -3.23 6.56 -13.38
N ILE A 187 -3.41 5.44 -14.09
CA ILE A 187 -4.45 4.45 -13.78
C ILE A 187 -4.17 3.81 -12.43
N GLU A 188 -2.92 3.43 -12.16
CA GLU A 188 -2.45 2.91 -10.88
C GLU A 188 -2.71 3.94 -9.78
N PHE A 189 -2.40 5.21 -9.98
CA PHE A 189 -2.64 6.27 -9.00
C PHE A 189 -4.13 6.50 -8.75
N ARG A 190 -4.94 6.60 -9.81
CA ARG A 190 -6.39 6.79 -9.69
C ARG A 190 -7.04 5.63 -8.95
N HIS A 191 -6.64 4.41 -9.30
CA HIS A 191 -7.02 3.26 -8.52
C HIS A 191 -6.52 3.51 -7.10
N ARG A 192 -5.20 3.66 -6.85
CA ARG A 192 -4.51 3.71 -5.53
C ARG A 192 -5.18 4.64 -4.57
N PHE A 193 -5.42 5.85 -5.05
CA PHE A 193 -6.11 6.86 -4.31
C PHE A 193 -7.59 6.52 -4.10
N GLY A 194 -8.29 6.08 -5.15
CA GLY A 194 -9.70 5.70 -5.07
C GLY A 194 -9.97 4.59 -4.06
N GLY A 195 -9.17 3.52 -4.08
CA GLY A 195 -9.32 2.43 -3.12
C GLY A 195 -8.84 2.77 -1.71
N TYR A 196 -7.90 3.72 -1.52
CA TYR A 196 -7.59 4.22 -0.17
C TYR A 196 -8.82 4.87 0.49
N LEU A 197 -9.64 5.55 -0.29
CA LEU A 197 -10.85 6.21 0.20
C LEU A 197 -12.08 5.28 0.23
N ARG A 198 -12.15 4.32 -0.71
CA ARG A 198 -13.32 3.46 -0.90
C ARG A 198 -13.37 2.27 0.05
N TYR A 199 -12.22 1.77 0.48
CA TYR A 199 -12.11 0.60 1.36
C TYR A 199 -11.68 1.05 2.76
N PRO A 200 -12.56 1.03 3.77
CA PRO A 200 -12.21 1.39 5.14
C PRO A 200 -11.00 0.60 5.68
N GLU A 201 -10.82 -0.64 5.21
CA GLU A 201 -9.73 -1.54 5.57
C GLU A 201 -8.36 -0.94 5.22
N ASN A 202 -8.29 -0.22 4.09
CA ASN A 202 -7.07 0.48 3.70
C ASN A 202 -6.74 1.60 4.69
N LEU A 203 -7.75 2.39 5.09
CA LEU A 203 -7.55 3.46 6.07
C LEU A 203 -7.17 2.90 7.45
N ASP A 204 -7.80 1.80 7.86
CA ASP A 204 -7.54 1.15 9.15
C ASP A 204 -6.11 0.63 9.29
N ILE A 205 -5.48 0.28 8.18
CA ILE A 205 -4.09 -0.16 8.12
C ILE A 205 -3.13 1.02 7.91
N GLN A 206 -3.54 2.05 7.16
CA GLN A 206 -2.65 3.16 6.80
C GLN A 206 -2.61 4.29 7.82
N ALA A 207 -3.73 4.56 8.50
CA ALA A 207 -3.87 5.67 9.45
C ALA A 207 -2.77 5.70 10.53
N PRO A 208 -2.34 4.57 11.12
CA PRO A 208 -1.27 4.57 12.12
C PRO A 208 0.08 5.05 11.56
N TYR A 209 0.38 4.75 10.29
CA TYR A 209 1.58 5.28 9.63
C TYR A 209 1.47 6.77 9.36
N LEU A 210 0.29 7.25 8.94
CA LEU A 210 0.05 8.68 8.73
C LEU A 210 0.20 9.47 10.05
N MET A 211 -0.30 8.92 11.15
CA MET A 211 -0.13 9.50 12.49
C MET A 211 1.34 9.51 12.92
N ALA A 212 2.07 8.41 12.70
CA ALA A 212 3.50 8.34 13.00
C ALA A 212 4.31 9.35 12.17
N LEU A 213 4.01 9.47 10.87
CA LEU A 213 4.62 10.46 9.99
C LEU A 213 4.30 11.88 10.45
N ALA A 214 3.04 12.18 10.76
CA ALA A 214 2.64 13.48 11.28
C ALA A 214 3.36 13.84 12.58
N ALA A 215 3.57 12.86 13.48
CA ALA A 215 4.30 13.06 14.73
C ALA A 215 5.80 13.31 14.53
N ILE A 216 6.43 12.63 13.57
CA ILE A 216 7.82 12.91 13.21
C ILE A 216 7.94 14.28 12.53
N CYS A 217 7.02 14.60 11.62
CA CYS A 217 6.98 15.90 10.97
C CYS A 217 6.73 17.04 11.98
N SER A 218 5.89 16.84 13.00
CA SER A 218 5.65 17.86 14.03
C SER A 218 6.91 18.17 14.83
N LEU A 219 7.76 17.17 15.07
CA LEU A 219 9.07 17.37 15.69
C LEU A 219 10.04 18.11 14.75
N VAL A 220 10.16 17.68 13.49
CA VAL A 220 11.10 18.26 12.51
C VAL A 220 10.75 19.72 12.20
N PHE A 221 9.46 20.04 12.09
CA PHE A 221 8.96 21.36 11.71
C PHE A 221 8.44 22.17 12.89
N GLN A 222 8.81 21.81 14.13
CA GLN A 222 8.30 22.42 15.35
C GLN A 222 8.42 23.96 15.34
N SER A 223 9.55 24.50 14.89
CA SER A 223 9.79 25.95 14.83
C SER A 223 8.90 26.68 13.83
N GLN A 224 8.66 26.07 12.66
CA GLN A 224 7.83 26.64 11.59
C GLN A 224 6.35 26.55 11.96
N LEU A 225 5.94 25.44 12.57
CA LEU A 225 4.57 25.26 13.06
C LEU A 225 4.25 26.27 14.17
N ALA A 226 5.18 26.54 15.08
CA ALA A 226 5.02 27.57 16.10
C ALA A 226 4.84 28.98 15.51
N GLN A 227 5.53 29.30 14.41
CA GLN A 227 5.38 30.56 13.69
C GLN A 227 4.02 30.68 12.98
N VAL A 228 3.56 29.62 12.32
CA VAL A 228 2.24 29.61 11.67
C VAL A 228 1.13 29.75 12.71
N LEU A 229 1.26 29.06 13.85
CA LEU A 229 0.26 29.12 14.91
C LEU A 229 0.16 30.53 15.51
N SER A 230 1.30 31.19 15.74
CA SER A 230 1.32 32.56 16.29
C SER A 230 0.72 33.58 15.31
N GLN A 231 0.93 33.41 14.00
CA GLN A 231 0.28 34.22 12.96
C GLN A 231 -1.24 34.02 12.88
N ILE A 232 -1.73 32.79 13.13
CA ILE A 232 -3.17 32.50 13.15
C ILE A 232 -3.84 33.06 14.41
N LEU A 233 -3.16 32.97 15.57
CA LEU A 233 -3.69 33.40 16.87
C LEU A 233 -3.62 34.93 17.06
N ASN A 234 -2.69 35.61 16.41
CA ASN A 234 -2.56 37.07 16.39
C ASN A 234 -2.53 37.58 14.93
N PRO A 235 -3.69 37.64 14.24
CA PRO A 235 -3.79 38.11 12.86
C PRO A 235 -3.47 39.60 12.71
#